data_AF-A0A6S7JZT0-F1
#
_entry.id   AF-A0A6S7JZT0-F1
#
_cell.length_a   1.000
_cell.length_b   1.000
_cell.length_c   1.000
_cell.angle_alpha   90.00
_cell.angle_beta   90.00
_cell.angle_gamma   90.00
#
_symmetry.space_group_name_H-M   'P 1'
#
loop_
_entity.id
_entity.type
_entity.pdbx_description
1 polymer ?
#
loop_
_entity_poly.entity_id
_entity_poly.type
_entity_poly.pdbx_seq_one_letter_code
_entity_poly.pdbx_strand_id
1 'polypeptide(L)'
;MRSGNIQASQVTASSEWDSSHGPNNARLFSKARNGGKGAWSSKRNDLNQWLQIDFKRQTVVVGISTQGREDCCSQWVKNYTLYYSINGVSFLPYKYHGQVKVFKGNTDKHSVVHNPISPAIVARYIRLAPKSWNEHISLRIEFYGC
;
A
#
# COMPACT_ATOMS: atom_id res chain seq x y z
N MET A 1 0.64 -11.16 1.48
CA MET A 1 -0.70 -10.56 1.70
C MET A 1 -1.80 -11.37 1.03
N ARG A 2 -1.69 -11.71 -0.25
CA ARG A 2 -2.65 -12.53 -1.01
C ARG A 2 -2.70 -13.98 -0.54
N SER A 3 -1.60 -14.50 0.00
CA SER A 3 -1.52 -15.87 0.55
C SER A 3 -2.42 -16.13 1.76
N GLY A 4 -3.09 -15.11 2.31
CA GLY A 4 -3.92 -15.24 3.52
C GLY A 4 -3.14 -15.15 4.84
N ASN A 5 -1.80 -15.17 4.80
CA ASN A 5 -0.95 -15.09 5.98
C ASN A 5 -1.04 -13.75 6.74
N ILE A 6 -1.50 -12.69 6.06
CA ILE A 6 -1.78 -11.40 6.69
C ILE A 6 -3.28 -11.31 6.90
N GLN A 7 -3.73 -11.29 8.14
CA GLN A 7 -5.15 -11.19 8.50
C GLN A 7 -5.72 -9.81 8.19
N ALA A 8 -7.05 -9.67 8.24
CA ALA A 8 -7.71 -8.39 8.01
C ALA A 8 -7.29 -7.30 9.02
N SER A 9 -7.16 -7.68 10.30
CA SER A 9 -6.72 -6.81 11.39
C SER A 9 -5.28 -6.30 11.26
N GLN A 10 -4.49 -6.88 10.34
CA GLN A 10 -3.10 -6.48 10.06
C GLN A 10 -3.00 -5.42 8.96
N VAL A 11 -4.11 -5.05 8.31
CA VAL A 11 -4.15 -4.07 7.23
C VAL A 11 -4.99 -2.88 7.69
N THR A 12 -4.35 -1.75 7.94
CA THR A 12 -5.02 -0.51 8.38
C THR A 12 -4.69 0.65 7.45
N ALA A 13 -5.46 1.73 7.52
CA ALA A 13 -5.23 2.93 6.73
C ALA A 13 -5.47 4.18 7.56
N SER A 14 -4.98 5.32 7.05
CA SER A 14 -5.27 6.65 7.61
C SER A 14 -6.76 6.98 7.58
N SER A 15 -7.44 6.56 6.53
CA SER A 15 -8.87 6.78 6.31
C SER A 15 -9.39 5.83 5.22
N GLU A 16 -10.71 5.75 5.10
CA GLU A 16 -11.41 5.03 4.03
C GLU A 16 -12.55 5.89 3.49
N TRP A 17 -12.81 5.83 2.19
CA TRP A 17 -13.90 6.56 1.53
C TRP A 17 -15.25 6.25 2.16
N ASP A 18 -15.53 4.97 2.31
CA ASP A 18 -16.65 4.39 3.05
C ASP A 18 -16.29 2.94 3.45
N SER A 19 -17.22 2.24 4.09
CA SER A 19 -17.05 0.85 4.53
C SER A 19 -16.78 -0.14 3.39
N SER A 20 -17.14 0.21 2.14
CA SER A 20 -16.89 -0.61 0.96
C SER A 20 -15.48 -0.43 0.39
N HIS A 21 -14.75 0.61 0.77
CA HIS A 21 -13.39 0.91 0.30
C HIS A 21 -12.32 0.75 1.38
N GLY A 22 -12.62 -0.01 2.43
CA GLY A 22 -11.72 -0.20 3.56
C GLY A 22 -10.38 -0.87 3.20
N PRO A 23 -9.41 -0.84 4.12
CA PRO A 23 -8.03 -1.29 3.89
C PRO A 23 -7.93 -2.77 3.48
N ASN A 24 -8.89 -3.61 3.86
CA ASN A 24 -8.91 -5.02 3.47
C ASN A 24 -9.04 -5.26 1.98
N ASN A 25 -9.59 -4.29 1.24
CA ASN A 25 -9.66 -4.33 -0.22
C ASN A 25 -8.30 -4.05 -0.88
N ALA A 26 -7.29 -3.64 -0.13
CA ALA A 26 -5.97 -3.30 -0.64
C ALA A 26 -5.08 -4.51 -0.97
N ARG A 27 -5.60 -5.72 -0.98
CA ARG A 27 -4.80 -6.90 -1.36
C ARG A 27 -4.62 -6.93 -2.88
N LEU A 28 -3.41 -7.23 -3.34
CA LEU A 28 -3.13 -7.38 -4.76
C LEU A 28 -4.13 -8.36 -5.42
N PHE A 29 -4.63 -7.99 -6.60
CA PHE A 29 -5.70 -8.71 -7.32
C PHE A 29 -7.06 -8.81 -6.60
N SER A 30 -7.29 -8.04 -5.53
CA SER A 30 -8.64 -7.90 -4.97
C SER A 30 -9.62 -7.42 -6.06
N LYS A 31 -10.82 -8.00 -6.05
CA LYS A 31 -11.93 -7.70 -6.95
C LYS A 31 -13.12 -7.19 -6.16
N ALA A 32 -13.97 -6.38 -6.77
CA ALA A 32 -15.22 -6.00 -6.12
C ALA A 32 -16.12 -7.23 -5.91
N ARG A 33 -16.42 -7.54 -4.65
CA ARG A 33 -17.30 -8.65 -4.23
C ARG A 33 -17.74 -8.45 -2.79
N ASN A 34 -18.87 -9.05 -2.41
CA ASN A 34 -19.40 -9.03 -1.04
C ASN A 34 -19.47 -7.62 -0.43
N GLY A 35 -19.92 -6.65 -1.22
CA GLY A 35 -20.01 -5.24 -0.81
C GLY A 35 -18.70 -4.47 -0.83
N GLY A 36 -17.54 -5.11 -0.96
CA GLY A 36 -16.25 -4.44 -1.15
C GLY A 36 -16.05 -3.92 -2.57
N LYS A 37 -15.39 -2.76 -2.71
CA LYS A 37 -14.94 -2.19 -3.98
C LYS A 37 -13.50 -2.58 -4.22
N GLY A 38 -13.10 -2.74 -5.48
CA GLY A 38 -11.91 -3.48 -5.88
C GLY A 38 -10.54 -2.85 -5.55
N ALA A 39 -10.45 -2.02 -4.51
CA ALA A 39 -9.24 -1.49 -3.89
C ALA A 39 -9.57 -0.82 -2.55
N TRP A 40 -8.55 -0.58 -1.71
CA TRP A 40 -8.68 0.46 -0.70
C TRP A 40 -8.71 1.83 -1.39
N SER A 41 -9.55 2.74 -0.90
CA SER A 41 -9.57 4.14 -1.32
C SER A 41 -9.64 5.03 -0.10
N SER A 42 -8.81 6.08 -0.05
CA SER A 42 -8.80 7.01 1.08
C SER A 42 -10.09 7.83 1.15
N LYS A 43 -10.34 8.48 2.28
CA LYS A 43 -11.46 9.43 2.39
C LYS A 43 -11.20 10.75 1.68
N ARG A 44 -9.94 11.17 1.66
CA ARG A 44 -9.49 12.45 1.07
C ARG A 44 -8.31 12.21 0.14
N ASN A 45 -8.22 13.04 -0.89
CA ASN A 45 -7.09 13.09 -1.80
C ASN A 45 -6.07 14.12 -1.33
N ASP A 46 -5.29 13.76 -0.31
CA ASP A 46 -4.22 14.61 0.22
C ASP A 46 -2.95 13.79 0.53
N LEU A 47 -1.87 14.49 0.87
CA LEU A 47 -0.57 13.88 1.14
C LEU A 47 -0.46 13.23 2.53
N ASN A 48 -1.50 13.30 3.36
CA ASN A 48 -1.52 12.76 4.72
C ASN A 48 -2.10 11.34 4.77
N GLN A 49 -2.39 10.75 3.62
CA GLN A 49 -2.93 9.40 3.54
C GLN A 49 -1.84 8.32 3.59
N TRP A 50 -2.18 7.17 4.18
CA TRP A 50 -1.30 6.01 4.20
C TRP A 50 -2.09 4.72 4.30
N LEU A 51 -1.49 3.64 3.80
CA LEU A 51 -1.92 2.25 3.99
C LEU A 51 -0.80 1.51 4.74
N GLN A 52 -1.14 0.85 5.84
CA GLN A 52 -0.20 0.21 6.76
C GLN A 52 -0.42 -1.29 6.86
N ILE A 53 0.67 -2.04 6.86
CA ILE A 53 0.70 -3.47 7.14
C ILE A 53 1.45 -3.71 8.45
N ASP A 54 0.86 -4.49 9.36
CA ASP A 54 1.53 -5.07 10.54
C ASP A 54 1.87 -6.54 10.24
N PHE A 55 3.16 -6.85 10.06
CA PHE A 55 3.62 -8.23 9.83
C PHE A 55 3.58 -9.10 11.09
N LYS A 56 3.23 -8.55 12.26
CA LYS A 56 3.24 -9.17 13.61
C LYS A 56 4.60 -9.59 14.14
N ARG A 57 5.58 -9.81 13.26
CA ARG A 57 6.98 -10.08 13.58
C ARG A 57 7.90 -9.18 12.75
N GLN A 58 9.13 -9.03 13.20
CA GLN A 58 10.17 -8.39 12.41
C GLN A 58 10.42 -9.22 11.14
N THR A 59 10.29 -8.58 9.99
CA THR A 59 10.30 -9.20 8.66
C THR A 59 11.27 -8.44 7.78
N VAL A 60 11.98 -9.15 6.90
CA VAL A 60 12.83 -8.52 5.90
C VAL A 60 12.00 -8.31 4.63
N VAL A 61 11.86 -7.07 4.19
CA VAL A 61 11.06 -6.69 3.03
C VAL A 61 11.98 -6.25 1.90
N VAL A 62 11.89 -6.96 0.77
CA VAL A 62 12.78 -6.84 -0.38
C VAL A 62 12.08 -6.32 -1.64
N GLY A 63 10.75 -6.18 -1.60
CA GLY A 63 10.00 -5.68 -2.73
C GLY A 63 8.56 -5.33 -2.40
N ILE A 64 7.95 -4.58 -3.29
CA ILE A 64 6.53 -4.23 -3.24
C ILE A 64 5.94 -4.29 -4.65
N SER A 65 4.72 -4.77 -4.76
CA SER A 65 3.88 -4.63 -5.96
C SER A 65 2.68 -3.74 -5.67
N THR A 66 2.32 -2.89 -6.62
CA THR A 66 1.16 -2.00 -6.54
C THR A 66 0.25 -2.17 -7.76
N GLN A 67 -1.04 -1.91 -7.57
CA GLN A 67 -2.08 -1.97 -8.59
C GLN A 67 -3.18 -0.94 -8.26
N GLY A 68 -3.87 -0.43 -9.28
CA GLY A 68 -4.99 0.52 -9.11
C GLY A 68 -6.31 -0.14 -8.73
N ARG A 69 -7.42 0.59 -8.80
CA ARG A 69 -8.78 0.11 -8.49
C ARG A 69 -9.40 -0.71 -9.61
N GLU A 70 -10.01 -1.84 -9.26
CA GLU A 70 -10.44 -2.82 -10.26
C GLU A 70 -11.81 -2.56 -10.93
N ASP A 71 -12.81 -2.06 -10.19
CA ASP A 71 -14.23 -2.26 -10.53
C ASP A 71 -14.84 -1.26 -11.53
N CYS A 72 -14.57 0.03 -11.41
CA CYS A 72 -15.28 1.06 -12.20
C CYS A 72 -14.36 2.09 -12.82
N CYS A 73 -13.50 2.67 -12.01
CA CYS A 73 -13.02 4.02 -12.20
C CYS A 73 -11.51 4.04 -12.47
N SER A 74 -11.01 5.10 -13.09
CA SER A 74 -9.59 5.23 -13.47
C SER A 74 -8.77 5.74 -12.29
N GLN A 75 -8.76 4.98 -11.19
CA GLN A 75 -8.16 5.39 -9.92
C GLN A 75 -6.92 4.55 -9.58
N TRP A 76 -5.78 5.22 -9.38
CA TRP A 76 -4.53 4.57 -8.98
C TRP A 76 -3.51 5.57 -8.43
N VAL A 77 -2.54 5.07 -7.67
CA VAL A 77 -1.39 5.87 -7.21
C VAL A 77 -0.26 5.80 -8.24
N LYS A 78 0.22 6.97 -8.66
CA LYS A 78 1.31 7.14 -9.64
C LYS A 78 2.68 7.15 -8.98
N ASN A 79 2.81 7.76 -7.81
CA ASN A 79 4.06 7.80 -7.05
C ASN A 79 3.78 7.67 -5.55
N TYR A 80 4.67 7.03 -4.82
CA TYR A 80 4.56 6.83 -3.37
C TYR A 80 5.92 6.79 -2.68
N THR A 81 5.92 6.97 -1.36
CA THR A 81 7.07 6.70 -0.49
C THR A 81 6.72 5.59 0.49
N LEU A 82 7.74 4.95 1.05
CA LEU A 82 7.58 3.95 2.10
C LEU A 82 8.10 4.50 3.43
N TYR A 83 7.40 4.17 4.50
CA TYR A 83 7.85 4.37 5.86
C TYR A 83 7.80 3.04 6.60
N TYR A 84 8.71 2.82 7.54
CA TYR A 84 8.80 1.56 8.26
C TYR A 84 9.02 1.78 9.75
N SER A 85 8.61 0.80 10.56
CA SER A 85 8.71 0.86 12.01
C SER A 85 8.85 -0.55 12.61
N ILE A 86 9.49 -0.62 13.78
CA ILE A 86 9.52 -1.82 14.62
C ILE A 86 8.42 -1.77 15.69
N ASN A 87 8.11 -0.59 16.23
CA ASN A 87 7.19 -0.41 17.36
C ASN A 87 5.78 0.06 16.95
N GLY A 88 5.59 0.48 15.70
CA GLY A 88 4.29 0.97 15.20
C GLY A 88 3.92 2.39 15.66
N VAL A 89 4.82 3.08 16.36
CA VAL A 89 4.65 4.46 16.84
C VAL A 89 5.53 5.41 16.03
N SER A 90 6.83 5.14 16.00
CA SER A 90 7.82 5.96 15.29
C SER A 90 8.12 5.35 13.94
N PHE A 91 7.87 6.11 12.87
CA PHE A 91 8.07 5.66 11.50
C PHE A 91 9.24 6.41 10.86
N LEU A 92 10.19 5.65 10.29
CA LEU A 92 11.30 6.18 9.53
C LEU A 92 11.00 6.11 8.03
N PRO A 93 11.34 7.15 7.24
CA PRO A 93 11.20 7.08 5.80
C PRO A 93 12.24 6.11 5.22
N TYR A 94 11.85 5.35 4.20
CA TYR A 94 12.79 4.62 3.39
C TYR A 94 13.63 5.58 2.56
N LYS A 95 14.96 5.44 2.65
CA LYS A 95 15.91 6.29 1.96
C LYS A 95 16.79 5.45 1.02
N TYR A 96 17.15 6.04 -0.11
CA TYR A 96 18.13 5.52 -1.05
C TYR A 96 19.16 6.63 -1.32
N HIS A 97 20.44 6.33 -1.12
CA HIS A 97 21.54 7.31 -1.21
C HIS A 97 21.29 8.58 -0.36
N GLY A 98 20.83 8.40 0.88
CA GLY A 98 20.60 9.49 1.84
C GLY A 98 19.31 10.29 1.64
N GLN A 99 18.59 10.10 0.52
CA GLN A 99 17.35 10.82 0.21
C GLN A 99 16.12 9.93 0.34
N VAL A 100 14.96 10.51 0.69
CA VAL A 100 13.70 9.76 0.74
C VAL A 100 13.38 9.23 -0.66
N LYS A 101 13.27 7.91 -0.79
CA LYS A 101 13.02 7.27 -2.08
C LYS A 101 11.56 7.44 -2.48
N VAL A 102 11.33 8.09 -3.62
CA VAL A 102 10.05 8.09 -4.31
C VAL A 102 10.03 6.94 -5.31
N PHE A 103 9.05 6.05 -5.16
CA PHE A 103 8.80 4.93 -6.07
C PHE A 103 7.81 5.35 -7.14
N LYS A 104 8.07 4.91 -8.38
CA LYS A 104 7.10 4.99 -9.47
C LYS A 104 6.11 3.84 -9.32
N GLY A 105 4.84 4.17 -9.18
CA GLY A 105 3.72 3.25 -9.07
C GLY A 105 3.08 2.99 -10.43
N ASN A 106 1.76 3.02 -10.48
CA ASN A 106 0.98 2.59 -11.63
C ASN A 106 0.72 3.72 -12.64
N THR A 107 0.56 3.32 -13.91
CA THR A 107 0.13 4.19 -15.02
C THR A 107 -1.30 3.88 -15.48
N ASP A 108 -1.89 2.81 -14.96
CA ASP A 108 -3.26 2.36 -15.22
C ASP A 108 -3.80 1.60 -13.99
N LYS A 109 -5.05 1.12 -14.09
CA LYS A 109 -5.72 0.44 -12.97
C LYS A 109 -5.51 -1.08 -12.88
N HIS A 110 -4.99 -1.71 -13.92
CA HIS A 110 -4.94 -3.17 -14.09
C HIS A 110 -3.54 -3.77 -13.99
N SER A 111 -2.53 -3.11 -14.53
CA SER A 111 -1.15 -3.58 -14.57
C SER A 111 -0.57 -3.63 -13.16
N VAL A 112 0.13 -4.73 -12.85
CA VAL A 112 0.90 -4.83 -11.61
C VAL A 112 2.27 -4.21 -11.85
N VAL A 113 2.61 -3.21 -11.05
CA VAL A 113 3.95 -2.63 -11.06
C VAL A 113 4.72 -3.18 -9.87
N HIS A 114 5.86 -3.80 -10.14
CA HIS A 114 6.75 -4.31 -9.12
C HIS A 114 7.96 -3.39 -8.95
N ASN A 115 8.31 -3.08 -7.71
CA ASN A 115 9.49 -2.32 -7.34
C ASN A 115 10.34 -3.12 -6.34
N PRO A 116 11.60 -3.46 -6.68
CA PRO A 116 12.53 -4.00 -5.70
C PRO A 116 12.90 -2.94 -4.66
N ILE A 117 13.17 -3.39 -3.43
CA ILE A 117 13.59 -2.56 -2.31
C ILE A 117 15.01 -2.98 -1.96
N SER A 118 15.98 -2.17 -2.42
CA SER A 118 17.41 -2.38 -2.17
C SER A 118 18.04 -1.04 -1.75
N PRO A 119 18.57 -0.93 -0.52
CA PRO A 119 18.71 -1.98 0.49
C PRO A 119 17.35 -2.45 1.05
N ALA A 120 17.29 -3.70 1.52
CA ALA A 120 16.08 -4.27 2.11
C ALA A 120 15.66 -3.54 3.39
N ILE A 121 14.35 -3.51 3.67
CA ILE A 121 13.79 -2.92 4.89
C ILE A 121 13.63 -4.02 5.94
N VAL A 122 14.14 -3.81 7.14
CA VAL A 122 13.86 -4.68 8.29
C VAL A 122 12.83 -4.00 9.18
N ALA A 123 11.61 -4.52 9.23
CA ALA A 123 10.50 -3.86 9.91
C ALA A 123 9.41 -4.84 10.36
N ARG A 124 8.61 -4.42 11.35
CA ARG A 124 7.34 -5.07 11.68
C ARG A 124 6.16 -4.37 11.01
N TYR A 125 6.24 -3.06 10.87
CA TYR A 125 5.22 -2.24 10.25
C TYR A 125 5.78 -1.55 9.01
N ILE A 126 5.03 -1.55 7.91
CA ILE A 126 5.33 -0.71 6.75
C ILE A 126 4.09 0.08 6.37
N ARG A 127 4.29 1.37 6.10
CA ARG A 127 3.32 2.29 5.51
C ARG A 127 3.74 2.63 4.08
N LEU A 128 2.79 2.54 3.16
CA LEU A 128 2.86 3.21 1.88
C LEU A 128 2.13 4.54 1.98
N ALA A 129 2.82 5.63 1.64
CA ALA A 129 2.27 6.99 1.61
C ALA A 129 2.20 7.50 0.15
N PRO A 130 1.01 7.73 -0.42
CA PRO A 130 0.85 8.26 -1.77
C PRO A 130 1.43 9.67 -1.91
N LYS A 131 2.08 9.95 -3.05
CA LYS A 131 2.63 11.29 -3.40
C LYS A 131 1.94 11.91 -4.60
N SER A 132 1.39 11.10 -5.50
CA SER A 132 0.56 11.55 -6.61
C SER A 132 -0.31 10.40 -7.11
N TRP A 133 -1.47 10.71 -7.67
CA TRP A 133 -2.49 9.73 -8.09
C TRP A 133 -3.22 10.20 -9.35
N ASN A 134 -3.93 9.29 -10.00
CA ASN A 134 -4.90 9.58 -11.03
C ASN A 134 -6.29 9.52 -10.43
N GLU A 135 -7.09 10.58 -10.62
CA GLU A 135 -8.45 10.77 -10.08
C GLU A 135 -8.59 10.69 -8.56
N HIS A 136 -8.32 9.52 -7.97
CA HIS A 136 -8.45 9.26 -6.54
C HIS A 136 -7.31 8.36 -6.05
N ILE A 137 -6.90 8.53 -4.79
CA ILE A 137 -5.99 7.60 -4.12
C ILE A 137 -6.73 6.27 -3.94
N SER A 138 -6.31 5.29 -4.73
CA SER A 138 -6.75 3.90 -4.60
C SER A 138 -5.58 2.95 -4.81
N LEU A 139 -5.50 1.91 -3.98
CA LEU A 139 -4.40 0.95 -4.00
C LEU A 139 -4.87 -0.48 -3.77
N ARG A 140 -4.18 -1.39 -4.46
CA ARG A 140 -3.95 -2.76 -4.06
C ARG A 140 -2.44 -3.03 -4.03
N ILE A 141 -1.97 -3.75 -3.02
CA ILE A 141 -0.54 -3.96 -2.76
C ILE A 141 -0.22 -5.40 -2.34
N GLU A 142 1.05 -5.76 -2.54
CA GLU A 142 1.69 -6.96 -1.99
C GLU A 142 3.12 -6.60 -1.59
N PHE A 143 3.58 -7.09 -0.44
CA PHE A 143 4.96 -6.98 0.00
C PHE A 143 5.65 -8.34 -0.12
N TYR A 144 6.92 -8.33 -0.51
CA TYR A 144 7.73 -9.53 -0.69
C TYR A 144 8.89 -9.52 0.31
N GLY A 145 9.20 -10.68 0.89
CA GLY A 145 10.12 -10.79 2.01
C GLY A 145 10.12 -12.15 2.69
N CYS A 146 10.88 -12.27 3.80
CA CYS A 146 10.95 -13.44 4.68
C CYS A 146 10.83 -13.08 6.17
#